data_AF-A0A3N4RHP9-F1
#
_entry.id   AF-A0A3N4RHP9-F1
#
_cell.length_a   1.000
_cell.length_b   1.000
_cell.length_c   1.000
_cell.angle_alpha   90.00
_cell.angle_beta   90.00
_cell.angle_gamma   90.00
#
_symmetry.space_group_name_H-M   'P 1'
#
loop_
_entity.id
_entity.type
_entity.pdbx_description
1 polymer ?
#
loop_
_entity_poly.entity_id
_entity_poly.type
_entity_poly.pdbx_seq_one_letter_code
_entity_poly.pdbx_strand_id
1 'polypeptide(L)' 'MTDDVGVITGDLTVRTTLNDDARSARVTVQYTGAEEWYTLTGSPAPVPDGGFAAYHRDLLGRVRRGQAAQAT' A
#
# COMPACT_ATOMS: atom_id res chain seq x y z
N MET A 1 -6.46 -5.60 1.11
CA MET A 1 -7.60 -5.12 1.93
C MET A 1 -7.49 -3.63 2.01
N THR A 2 -8.60 -2.91 1.86
CA THR A 2 -8.70 -1.47 2.04
C THR A 2 -9.69 -1.17 3.15
N ASP A 3 -9.52 -0.03 3.80
CA ASP A 3 -10.40 0.37 4.90
C ASP A 3 -11.80 0.76 4.41
N ASP A 4 -11.91 1.19 3.16
CA ASP A 4 -13.13 1.74 2.58
C ASP A 4 -14.05 0.67 1.95
N VAL A 5 -13.47 -0.25 1.18
CA VAL A 5 -14.22 -1.17 0.30
C VAL A 5 -13.83 -2.65 0.48
N GLY A 6 -12.96 -2.95 1.44
CA GLY A 6 -12.54 -4.32 1.73
C GLY A 6 -11.55 -4.88 0.71
N VAL A 7 -11.84 -6.05 0.13
CA VAL A 7 -10.91 -6.70 -0.81
C VAL A 7 -11.12 -6.16 -2.22
N ILE A 8 -10.07 -5.57 -2.79
CA ILE A 8 -10.00 -5.19 -4.21
C ILE A 8 -9.02 -6.13 -4.95
N THR A 9 -9.31 -6.44 -6.22
CA THR A 9 -8.53 -7.39 -7.04
C THR A 9 -8.48 -6.95 -8.50
N GLY A 10 -7.51 -7.43 -9.28
CA GLY A 10 -7.33 -7.08 -10.70
C GLY A 10 -6.08 -6.24 -10.93
N ASP A 11 -6.11 -5.38 -11.94
CA ASP A 11 -5.02 -4.45 -12.24
C ASP A 11 -5.06 -3.25 -11.29
N LEU A 12 -4.06 -3.18 -10.43
CA LEU A 12 -3.99 -2.19 -9.36
C LEU A 12 -2.75 -1.31 -9.52
N THR A 13 -2.94 0.00 -9.33
CA THR A 13 -1.84 0.93 -9.10
C THR A 13 -1.65 1.11 -7.60
N VAL A 14 -0.43 0.88 -7.11
CA VAL A 14 -0.06 1.07 -5.71
C VAL A 14 0.79 2.32 -5.59
N ARG A 15 0.40 3.23 -4.70
CA ARG A 15 1.18 4.41 -4.34
C ARG A 15 1.57 4.34 -2.88
N THR A 16 2.87 4.49 -2.64
CA THR A 16 3.45 4.60 -1.31
C THR A 16 4.06 5.98 -1.19
N THR A 17 3.76 6.71 -0.12
CA THR A 17 4.26 8.07 0.13
C THR A 17 4.85 8.13 1.53
N LEU A 18 6.05 8.68 1.69
CA LEU A 18 6.60 8.97 3.01
C LEU A 18 5.79 10.06 3.69
N ASN A 19 5.50 9.88 4.97
CA ASN A 19 4.95 10.93 5.81
C ASN A 19 6.05 11.92 6.21
N ASP A 20 5.65 13.09 6.70
CA ASP A 20 6.56 14.17 7.11
C ASP A 20 7.58 13.75 8.16
N ASP A 21 7.27 12.72 8.95
CA ASP A 21 8.16 12.19 9.98
C ASP A 21 9.27 11.27 9.45
N ALA A 22 9.25 10.95 8.14
CA ALA A 22 10.17 10.05 7.44
C ALA A 22 10.32 8.64 8.05
N ARG A 23 9.46 8.26 9.01
CA ARG A 23 9.47 6.95 9.69
C ARG A 23 8.26 6.11 9.34
N SER A 24 7.25 6.71 8.72
CA SER A 24 6.03 6.02 8.31
C SER A 24 5.67 6.35 6.88
N ALA A 25 4.97 5.42 6.23
CA ALA A 25 4.53 5.56 4.85
C ALA A 25 3.02 5.35 4.75
N ARG A 26 2.35 6.27 4.05
CA ARG A 26 0.96 6.09 3.63
C ARG A 26 0.91 5.22 2.38
N VAL A 27 0.05 4.21 2.40
CA VAL A 27 -0.20 3.32 1.26
C VAL A 27 -1.61 3.52 0.76
N THR A 28 -1.73 3.82 -0.52
CA THR A 28 -3.00 3.93 -1.23
C THR A 28 -2.99 3.05 -2.47
N VAL A 29 -4.16 2.54 -2.83
CA VAL A 29 -4.36 1.67 -3.98
C VAL A 29 -5.55 2.14 -4.79
N GLN A 30 -5.47 1.99 -6.11
CA GLN A 30 -6.59 2.22 -7.02
C GLN A 30 -6.65 1.11 -8.05
N TYR A 31 -7.80 0.94 -8.69
CA TYR A 31 -7.82 0.30 -9.99
C TYR A 31 -6.99 1.12 -10.97
N THR A 32 -6.14 0.47 -11.76
CA THR A 32 -5.29 1.19 -12.72
C THR A 32 -6.15 2.01 -13.68
N GLY A 33 -5.89 3.31 -13.76
CA GLY A 33 -6.68 4.26 -14.58
C GLY A 33 -7.94 4.83 -13.91
N ALA A 34 -8.32 4.36 -12.73
CA ALA A 34 -9.40 4.99 -11.94
C ALA A 34 -8.94 6.31 -11.32
N GLU A 35 -9.91 7.15 -10.94
CA GLU A 35 -9.68 8.42 -10.25
C GLU A 35 -9.58 8.23 -8.73
N GLU A 36 -10.29 7.23 -8.21
CA GLU A 36 -10.44 7.02 -6.77
C GLU A 36 -9.29 6.18 -6.19
N TRP A 37 -8.76 6.65 -5.06
CA TRP A 37 -7.74 5.96 -4.28
C TRP A 37 -8.30 5.52 -2.94
N TYR A 38 -8.08 4.26 -2.60
CA TYR A 38 -8.47 3.67 -1.32
C TYR A 38 -7.25 3.50 -0.42
N THR A 39 -7.45 3.66 0.89
CA THR A 39 -6.36 3.45 1.85
C THR A 39 -6.16 1.96 2.08
N LEU A 40 -4.93 1.46 1.90
CA LEU A 40 -4.64 0.06 2.18
C LEU A 40 -4.65 -0.15 3.69
N THR A 41 -5.38 -1.15 4.17
CA THR A 41 -5.51 -1.41 5.61
C THR A 41 -4.15 -1.59 6.26
N GLY A 42 -3.97 -0.98 7.44
CA GLY A 42 -2.71 -0.93 8.16
C GLY A 42 -1.82 0.27 7.77
N SER A 43 -2.28 1.12 6.85
CA SER A 43 -1.63 2.39 6.54
C SER A 43 -2.10 3.49 7.51
N PRO A 44 -1.22 4.40 7.98
CA PRO A 44 0.21 4.44 7.70
C PRO A 44 0.98 3.33 8.42
N ALA A 45 1.98 2.78 7.74
CA ALA A 45 2.83 1.71 8.26
C ALA A 45 4.25 2.23 8.53
N PRO A 46 4.96 1.69 9.54
CA PRO A 46 6.36 2.04 9.79
C PRO A 46 7.25 1.65 8.60
N VAL A 47 8.21 2.50 8.27
CA VAL A 47 9.25 2.19 7.30
C VAL A 47 10.33 1.38 8.02
N PRO A 48 10.56 0.11 7.65
CA PRO A 48 11.59 -0.72 8.27
C PRO A 48 13.00 -0.22 7.95
N ASP A 49 14.00 -0.70 8.69
CA ASP A 49 15.42 -0.32 8.52
C ASP A 49 15.96 -0.57 7.11
N GLY A 50 15.35 -1.49 6.35
CA GLY A 50 15.64 -1.69 4.93
C GLY A 50 15.30 -0.49 4.03
N GLY A 51 14.62 0.52 4.57
CA GLY A 51 14.31 1.79 3.94
C GLY A 51 13.06 1.75 3.06
N PHE A 52 12.65 2.94 2.64
CA PHE A 52 11.40 3.17 1.90
C PHE A 52 11.29 2.39 0.58
N ALA A 53 12.37 2.34 -0.20
CA ALA A 53 12.39 1.64 -1.49
C ALA A 53 12.24 0.12 -1.31
N ALA A 54 12.88 -0.46 -0.29
CA ALA A 54 12.74 -1.88 0.02
C ALA A 54 11.33 -2.21 0.51
N TYR A 55 10.77 -1.36 1.38
CA TYR A 55 9.39 -1.45 1.84
C TYR A 55 8.39 -1.43 0.67
N HIS A 56 8.50 -0.46 -0.25
CA HIS A 56 7.62 -0.38 -1.41
C HIS A 56 7.70 -1.64 -2.28
N ARG A 57 8.92 -2.16 -2.54
CA ARG A 57 9.11 -3.38 -3.33
C ARG A 57 8.50 -4.61 -2.67
N ASP A 58 8.71 -4.79 -1.36
CA ASP A 58 8.10 -5.89 -0.60
C ASP A 58 6.57 -5.81 -0.63
N LEU A 59 6.02 -4.61 -0.40
CA LEU A 59 4.59 -4.36 -0.46
C LEU A 59 4.00 -4.72 -1.83
N LEU A 60 4.65 -4.36 -2.94
CA LEU A 60 4.24 -4.80 -4.28
C LEU A 60 4.23 -6.33 -4.40
N GLY A 61 5.22 -7.01 -3.82
CA GLY A 61 5.28 -8.47 -3.78
C GLY A 61 4.11 -9.09 -3.00
N ARG A 62 3.71 -8.47 -1.87
CA ARG A 62 2.52 -8.89 -1.09
C ARG A 62 1.23 -8.69 -1.88
N VAL A 63 1.02 -7.50 -2.46
CA VAL A 63 -0.17 -7.19 -3.26
C VAL A 63 -0.30 -8.16 -4.44
N ARG A 64 0.80 -8.46 -5.14
CA ARG A 64 0.80 -9.43 -6.26
C ARG A 64 0.46 -10.85 -5.85
N ARG A 65 0.86 -11.29 -4.64
CA ARG A 65 0.48 -12.61 -4.10
C ARG A 65 -1.00 -12.68 -3.69
N GLY A 66 -1.64 -11.53 -3.48
CA GLY A 66 -3.02 -11.45 -3.02
C GLY A 66 -3.13 -11.73 -1.52
N GLN A 67 -4.11 -12.56 -1.11
CA GLN A 67 -4.37 -12.93 0.29
C GLN A 67 -4.69 -11.74 1.22
N ALA A 68 -5.52 -10.81 0.72
CA ALA A 68 -5.97 -9.64 1.48
C ALA A 68 -4.82 -8.79 2.05
N ALA A 69 -3.73 -8.63 1.29
CA ALA A 69 -2.55 -7.85 1.67
C ALA A 69 -2.88 -6.52 2.39
N GLN A 70 -2.11 -6.25 3.44
CA GLN A 70 -2.15 -5.07 4.29
C GLN A 70 -0.78 -4.36 4.25
N ALA A 71 -0.73 -3.11 4.71
CA ALA A 71 0.50 -2.30 4.71
C ALA A 71 1.50 -2.65 5.84
N THR A 72 1.12 -3.49 6.81
CA THR A 72 1.90 -3.81 8.02
C THR A 72 3.18 -4.58 7.75
#